data_AF-A0A645ERG8-F1
#
_entry.id   AF-A0A645ERG8-F1
#
_cell.length_a   1.000
_cell.length_b   1.000
_cell.length_c   1.000
_cell.angle_alpha   90.00
_cell.angle_beta   90.00
_cell.angle_gamma   90.00
#
_symmetry.space_group_name_H-M   'P 1'
#
loop_
_entity.id
_entity.type
_entity.pdbx_description
1 polymer ?
#
loop_
_entity_poly.entity_id
_entity_poly.type
_entity_poly.pdbx_seq_one_letter_code
_entity_poly.pdbx_strand_id
1 'polypeptide(L)'
;MFTFFSVPSLTDGVITLRLEECVPMKAGEWAPSYNFLNYIGNTPIGHIHLRIGTNEFVYYGGNIGYGVREPYRGHGYAARACLLVPPIARAHGMEELIITCAPDNVASIRTIEHIGAKFEGVVSIPRWSELRDRGIKFINRYVWDISDFEPGVYGETGKAGGTVRR
;
A
#
# COMPACT_ATOMS: atom_id res chain seq x y z
N MET A 1 -19.37 10.08 -0.64
CA MET A 1 -18.25 10.62 -1.45
C MET A 1 -16.98 10.34 -0.67
N PHE A 2 -15.96 9.74 -1.26
CA PHE A 2 -14.69 9.46 -0.57
C PHE A 2 -13.92 10.77 -0.35
N THR A 3 -13.37 10.97 0.84
CA THR A 3 -12.60 12.16 1.20
C THR A 3 -11.18 11.75 1.58
N PHE A 4 -10.19 12.44 1.03
CA PHE A 4 -8.79 12.23 1.42
C PHE A 4 -8.43 13.06 2.65
N PHE A 5 -7.51 12.53 3.44
CA PHE A 5 -6.89 13.23 4.55
C PHE A 5 -5.61 13.94 4.10
N SER A 6 -5.32 15.08 4.73
CA SER A 6 -4.05 15.78 4.64
C SER A 6 -3.03 15.07 5.51
N VAL A 7 -2.31 14.12 4.90
CA VAL A 7 -1.34 13.27 5.57
C VAL A 7 0.04 13.96 5.56
N PRO A 8 0.69 14.17 6.72
CA PRO A 8 2.05 14.71 6.77
C PRO A 8 3.07 13.67 6.26
N SER A 9 4.35 14.05 6.21
CA SER A 9 5.40 13.04 6.03
C SER A 9 5.40 12.06 7.20
N LEU A 10 5.48 10.77 6.90
CA LEU A 10 5.49 9.70 7.90
C LEU A 10 6.91 9.16 8.04
N THR A 11 7.38 8.90 9.26
CA THR A 11 8.75 8.43 9.47
C THR A 11 8.88 7.57 10.72
N ASP A 12 9.75 6.57 10.64
CA ASP A 12 10.21 5.75 11.78
C ASP A 12 11.61 6.16 12.24
N GLY A 13 12.13 7.31 11.79
CA GLY A 13 13.49 7.78 12.02
C GLY A 13 14.54 7.20 11.07
N VAL A 14 14.24 6.13 10.33
CA VAL A 14 15.14 5.52 9.34
C VAL A 14 14.72 5.89 7.92
N ILE A 15 13.42 5.74 7.63
CA ILE A 15 12.83 6.11 6.36
C ILE A 15 11.79 7.21 6.52
N THR A 16 11.52 7.94 5.44
CA THR A 16 10.43 8.91 5.36
C THR A 16 9.55 8.61 4.16
N LEU A 17 8.25 8.47 4.39
CA LEU A 17 7.23 8.44 3.34
C LEU A 17 6.73 9.86 3.11
N ARG A 18 6.77 10.31 1.86
CA ARG A 18 6.22 11.60 1.43
C ARG A 18 5.07 11.33 0.47
N LEU A 19 3.90 11.89 0.77
CA LEU A 19 2.72 11.75 -0.08
C LEU A 19 2.96 12.52 -1.39
N GLU A 20 2.94 11.81 -2.52
CA GLU A 20 3.07 12.42 -3.84
C GLU A 20 1.72 12.79 -4.42
N GLU A 21 0.74 11.88 -4.31
CA GLU A 21 -0.59 12.09 -4.85
C GLU A 21 -1.65 11.25 -4.13
N CYS A 22 -2.89 11.74 -4.23
CA CYS A 22 -4.09 10.99 -3.91
C CYS A 22 -4.83 10.68 -5.21
N VAL A 23 -5.04 9.40 -5.51
CA VAL A 23 -5.73 8.96 -6.72
C VAL A 23 -7.17 8.58 -6.36
N PRO A 24 -8.19 9.34 -6.80
CA PRO A 24 -9.58 9.02 -6.51
C PRO A 24 -10.02 7.77 -7.28
N MET A 25 -10.99 7.03 -6.73
CA MET A 25 -11.61 5.92 -7.42
C MET A 25 -12.48 6.42 -8.58
N LYS A 26 -12.33 5.77 -9.73
CA LYS A 26 -13.25 5.85 -10.87
C LYS A 26 -14.07 4.56 -10.96
N ALA A 27 -15.25 4.64 -11.56
CA ALA A 27 -16.12 3.47 -11.71
C ALA A 27 -15.43 2.38 -12.53
N GLY A 28 -15.38 1.15 -11.99
CA GLY A 28 -14.70 0.02 -12.65
C GLY A 28 -13.17 0.04 -12.51
N GLU A 29 -12.60 0.82 -11.60
CA GLU A 29 -11.15 0.88 -11.35
C GLU A 29 -10.77 0.52 -9.91
N TRP A 30 -9.48 0.67 -9.60
CA TRP A 30 -8.93 0.52 -8.26
C TRP A 30 -9.62 1.42 -7.23
N ALA A 31 -9.64 0.96 -5.98
CA ALA A 31 -10.04 1.74 -4.82
C ALA A 31 -9.18 3.03 -4.68
N PRO A 32 -9.71 4.10 -4.04
CA PRO A 32 -8.97 5.34 -3.90
C PRO A 32 -7.66 5.10 -3.13
N SER A 33 -6.58 5.79 -3.51
CA SER A 33 -5.24 5.49 -2.98
C SER A 33 -4.40 6.71 -2.63
N TYR A 34 -3.58 6.54 -1.59
CA TYR A 34 -2.49 7.42 -1.21
C TYR A 34 -1.19 6.83 -1.77
N ASN A 35 -0.52 7.57 -2.66
CA ASN A 35 0.74 7.13 -3.27
C ASN A 35 1.90 7.90 -2.65
N PHE A 36 2.83 7.16 -2.03
CA PHE A 36 3.99 7.72 -1.36
C PHE A 36 5.28 7.35 -2.08
N LEU A 37 6.24 8.27 -2.08
CA LEU A 37 7.65 7.93 -2.29
C LEU A 37 8.34 7.71 -0.93
N ASN A 38 9.19 6.69 -0.89
CA ASN A 38 10.00 6.33 0.26
C ASN A 38 11.41 6.93 0.11
N TYR A 39 11.91 7.57 1.17
CA TYR A 39 13.20 8.25 1.22
C TYR A 39 14.08 7.76 2.37
N ILE A 40 15.40 7.77 2.14
CA ILE A 40 16.42 7.82 3.20
C ILE A 40 17.08 9.19 3.11
N GLY A 41 16.93 10.01 4.15
CA GLY A 41 17.27 11.42 4.08
C GLY A 41 16.53 12.10 2.92
N ASN A 42 17.26 12.48 1.88
CA ASN A 42 16.72 13.09 0.65
C ASN A 42 16.79 12.18 -0.59
N THR A 43 17.22 10.93 -0.43
CA THR A 43 17.36 10.00 -1.55
C THR A 43 16.10 9.12 -1.70
N PRO A 44 15.40 9.14 -2.85
CA PRO A 44 14.27 8.27 -3.08
C PRO A 44 14.73 6.82 -3.30
N ILE A 45 14.20 5.91 -2.48
CA ILE A 45 14.58 4.50 -2.43
C ILE A 45 13.47 3.56 -2.89
N GLY A 46 12.24 4.04 -3.04
CA GLY A 46 11.10 3.20 -3.38
C GLY A 46 9.77 3.94 -3.34
N HIS A 47 8.69 3.17 -3.34
CA HIS A 47 7.32 3.67 -3.24
C HIS A 47 6.47 2.71 -2.42
N ILE A 48 5.38 3.23 -1.88
CA ILE A 48 4.28 2.46 -1.30
C ILE A 48 2.95 3.13 -1.64
N HIS A 49 1.99 2.34 -2.09
CA HIS A 49 0.64 2.78 -2.39
C HIS A 49 -0.30 2.11 -1.38
N LEU A 50 -1.10 2.90 -0.69
CA LEU A 50 -2.16 2.45 0.20
C LEU A 50 -3.52 2.73 -0.43
N ARG A 51 -4.30 1.69 -0.69
CA ARG A 51 -5.67 1.75 -1.23
C ARG A 51 -6.67 1.57 -0.10
N ILE A 52 -7.68 2.43 -0.03
CA ILE A 52 -8.67 2.45 1.04
C ILE A 52 -9.97 1.79 0.60
N GLY A 53 -10.47 0.89 1.45
CA GLY A 53 -11.68 0.12 1.19
C GLY A 53 -11.41 -1.19 0.44
N THR A 54 -12.49 -1.84 0.02
CA THR A 54 -12.45 -3.14 -0.66
C THR A 54 -13.28 -3.10 -1.94
N ASN A 55 -12.74 -3.71 -2.99
CA ASN A 55 -13.42 -3.98 -4.25
C ASN A 55 -12.74 -5.15 -4.94
N GLU A 56 -13.23 -5.56 -6.12
CA GLU A 56 -12.68 -6.71 -6.84
C GLU A 56 -11.19 -6.52 -7.20
N PHE A 57 -10.73 -5.30 -7.50
CA PHE A 57 -9.31 -5.03 -7.79
C PHE A 57 -8.44 -5.15 -6.53
N VAL A 58 -8.90 -4.63 -5.40
CA VAL A 58 -8.23 -4.78 -4.10
C VAL A 58 -8.20 -6.24 -3.66
N TYR A 59 -9.21 -7.03 -4.02
CA TYR A 59 -9.24 -8.45 -3.70
C TYR A 59 -8.04 -9.20 -4.31
N TYR A 60 -7.67 -8.91 -5.56
CA TYR A 60 -6.53 -9.58 -6.21
C TYR A 60 -5.20 -8.83 -6.04
N GLY A 61 -5.24 -7.50 -5.99
CA GLY A 61 -4.05 -6.65 -5.96
C GLY A 61 -3.61 -6.14 -4.58
N GLY A 62 -4.44 -6.36 -3.56
CA GLY A 62 -4.21 -5.91 -2.20
C GLY A 62 -4.44 -4.41 -1.97
N ASN A 63 -4.60 -4.05 -0.70
CA ASN A 63 -4.62 -2.67 -0.24
C ASN A 63 -3.25 -2.01 -0.33
N ILE A 64 -2.17 -2.78 -0.12
CA ILE A 64 -0.80 -2.28 -0.18
C ILE A 64 -0.09 -2.80 -1.43
N GLY A 65 0.49 -1.88 -2.21
CA GLY A 65 1.52 -2.20 -3.20
C GLY A 65 2.81 -1.45 -2.88
N TYR A 66 3.96 -2.12 -2.92
CA TYR A 66 5.25 -1.47 -2.65
C TYR A 66 6.34 -1.94 -3.59
N GLY A 67 7.39 -1.13 -3.70
CA GLY A 67 8.60 -1.47 -4.43
C GLY A 67 9.81 -0.74 -3.88
N VAL A 68 10.92 -1.45 -3.73
CA VAL A 68 12.23 -0.88 -3.34
C VAL A 68 13.17 -0.99 -4.53
N ARG A 69 13.85 0.13 -4.84
CA ARG A 69 14.85 0.22 -5.90
C ARG A 69 16.00 -0.74 -5.60
N GLU A 70 16.53 -1.36 -6.65
CA GLU A 70 17.50 -2.45 -6.54
C GLU A 70 18.68 -2.19 -5.60
N PRO A 71 19.34 -1.00 -5.60
CA PRO A 71 20.47 -0.72 -4.70
C PRO A 71 20.11 -0.70 -3.20
N TYR A 72 18.82 -0.59 -2.87
CA TYR A 72 18.33 -0.45 -1.49
C TYR A 72 17.59 -1.70 -1.00
N ARG A 73 17.49 -2.75 -1.81
CA ARG A 73 16.85 -4.03 -1.42
C ARG A 73 17.66 -4.74 -0.33
N GLY A 74 17.01 -5.64 0.41
CA GLY A 74 17.67 -6.46 1.45
C GLY A 74 17.84 -5.79 2.82
N HIS A 75 17.40 -4.53 2.99
CA HIS A 75 17.57 -3.76 4.24
C HIS A 75 16.28 -3.61 5.07
N GLY A 76 15.20 -4.32 4.70
CA GLY A 76 13.91 -4.24 5.40
C GLY A 76 13.09 -2.98 5.14
N TYR A 77 13.48 -2.09 4.21
CA TYR A 77 12.77 -0.84 3.95
C TYR A 77 11.33 -1.00 3.47
N ALA A 78 11.01 -2.10 2.78
CA ALA A 78 9.64 -2.41 2.38
C ALA A 78 8.74 -2.66 3.62
N ALA A 79 9.24 -3.41 4.60
CA ALA A 79 8.51 -3.70 5.83
C ALA A 79 8.30 -2.41 6.64
N ARG A 80 9.34 -1.59 6.79
CA ARG A 80 9.24 -0.27 7.46
C ARG A 80 8.19 0.61 6.80
N ALA A 81 8.16 0.66 5.46
CA ALA A 81 7.16 1.42 4.73
C ALA A 81 5.74 0.89 5.00
N CYS A 82 5.56 -0.43 5.02
CA CYS A 82 4.27 -1.04 5.34
C CYS A 82 3.80 -0.70 6.76
N LEU A 83 4.71 -0.65 7.74
CA LEU A 83 4.38 -0.34 9.14
C LEU A 83 3.98 1.12 9.39
N LEU A 84 4.27 2.04 8.46
CA LEU A 84 3.96 3.47 8.61
C LEU A 84 2.56 3.86 8.13
N VAL A 85 1.96 3.09 7.21
CA VAL A 85 0.68 3.44 6.57
C VAL A 85 -0.61 3.00 7.31
N PRO A 86 -0.63 2.04 8.26
CA PRO A 86 -1.87 1.61 8.92
C PRO A 86 -2.64 2.72 9.62
N PRO A 87 -2.01 3.70 10.31
CA PRO A 87 -2.76 4.80 10.93
C PRO A 87 -3.69 5.56 9.96
N ILE A 88 -3.34 5.64 8.67
CA ILE A 88 -4.20 6.22 7.63
C ILE A 88 -5.42 5.33 7.39
N ALA A 89 -5.23 4.02 7.21
CA ALA A 89 -6.32 3.08 6.99
C ALA A 89 -7.27 3.03 8.21
N ARG A 90 -6.71 3.06 9.42
CA ARG A 90 -7.45 3.19 10.68
C ARG A 90 -8.29 4.46 10.75
N ALA A 91 -7.75 5.59 10.31
CA ALA A 91 -8.51 6.85 10.22
C ALA A 91 -9.70 6.77 9.24
N HIS A 92 -9.64 5.88 8.25
CA HIS A 92 -10.76 5.55 7.35
C HIS A 92 -11.70 4.47 7.91
N GLY A 93 -11.50 4.03 9.16
CA GLY A 93 -12.33 3.02 9.82
C GLY A 93 -12.04 1.58 9.39
N MET A 94 -10.89 1.32 8.76
CA MET A 94 -10.49 -0.04 8.39
C MET A 94 -9.82 -0.74 9.57
N GLU A 95 -10.10 -2.02 9.79
CA GLU A 95 -9.45 -2.86 10.83
C GLU A 95 -8.41 -3.83 10.24
N GLU A 96 -8.45 -4.03 8.92
CA GLU A 96 -7.60 -4.99 8.22
C GLU A 96 -7.14 -4.44 6.87
N LEU A 97 -5.99 -4.95 6.41
CA LEU A 97 -5.45 -4.69 5.08
C LEU A 97 -5.11 -6.00 4.37
N ILE A 98 -5.48 -6.08 3.10
CA ILE A 98 -5.05 -7.17 2.24
C ILE A 98 -3.70 -6.85 1.64
N ILE A 99 -2.82 -7.84 1.61
CA ILE A 99 -1.57 -7.77 0.85
C ILE A 99 -1.46 -9.02 0.00
N THR A 100 -1.13 -8.85 -1.28
CA THR A 100 -0.95 -9.95 -2.22
C THR A 100 0.44 -9.93 -2.83
N CYS A 101 0.96 -11.10 -3.18
CA CYS A 101 2.23 -11.23 -3.89
C CYS A 101 2.22 -12.46 -4.80
N ALA A 102 3.13 -12.50 -5.77
CA ALA A 102 3.36 -13.70 -6.55
C ALA A 102 3.90 -14.83 -5.66
N PRO A 103 3.49 -16.10 -5.85
CA PRO A 103 3.86 -17.22 -4.98
C PRO A 103 5.38 -17.49 -4.90
N ASP A 104 6.13 -17.09 -5.92
CA ASP A 104 7.58 -17.24 -6.02
C ASP A 104 8.35 -15.99 -5.55
N ASN A 105 7.65 -14.92 -5.16
CA ASN A 105 8.27 -13.69 -4.67
C ASN A 105 8.65 -13.82 -3.18
N VAL A 106 9.72 -14.58 -2.92
CA VAL A 106 10.25 -14.86 -1.58
C VAL A 106 10.53 -13.57 -0.79
N ALA A 107 10.99 -12.51 -1.46
CA ALA A 107 11.29 -11.23 -0.80
C ALA A 107 10.02 -10.56 -0.24
N SER A 108 8.95 -10.53 -1.03
CA SER A 108 7.66 -10.00 -0.57
C SER A 108 7.02 -10.90 0.47
N ILE A 109 7.09 -12.23 0.33
CA ILE A 109 6.58 -13.18 1.34
C ILE A 109 7.21 -12.88 2.70
N ARG A 110 8.55 -12.83 2.77
CA ARG A 110 9.27 -12.51 4.02
C ARG A 110 8.89 -11.15 4.58
N THR A 111 8.69 -10.15 3.72
CA THR A 111 8.28 -8.80 4.14
C THR A 111 6.88 -8.82 4.76
N ILE A 112 5.93 -9.52 4.12
CA ILE A 112 4.53 -9.61 4.52
C ILE A 112 4.39 -10.40 5.82
N GLU A 113 5.08 -11.52 5.94
CA GLU A 113 5.10 -12.31 7.18
C GLU A 113 5.76 -11.52 8.33
N HIS A 114 6.84 -10.78 8.04
CA HIS A 114 7.54 -10.00 9.05
C HIS A 114 6.69 -8.89 9.69
N ILE A 115 5.79 -8.26 8.92
CA ILE A 115 4.87 -7.25 9.47
C ILE A 115 3.66 -7.87 10.20
N GLY A 116 3.58 -9.21 10.27
CA GLY A 116 2.54 -9.92 11.00
C GLY A 116 1.28 -10.23 10.18
N ALA A 117 1.30 -10.03 8.87
CA ALA A 117 0.18 -10.41 8.01
C ALA A 117 0.09 -11.93 7.90
N LYS A 118 -1.12 -12.47 8.03
CA LYS A 118 -1.40 -13.90 8.06
C LYS A 118 -1.77 -14.40 6.68
N PHE A 119 -1.16 -15.51 6.27
CA PHE A 119 -1.47 -16.16 5.00
C PHE A 119 -2.92 -16.66 5.01
N GLU A 120 -3.71 -16.20 4.05
CA GLU A 120 -5.11 -16.61 3.87
C GLU A 120 -5.23 -17.74 2.86
N GLY A 121 -4.43 -17.70 1.79
CA GLY A 121 -4.43 -18.76 0.78
C GLY A 121 -3.86 -18.35 -0.56
N VAL A 122 -3.90 -19.29 -1.51
CA VAL A 122 -3.56 -19.05 -2.91
C VAL A 122 -4.83 -18.80 -3.70
N VAL A 123 -4.87 -17.70 -4.46
CA VAL A 123 -6.03 -17.32 -5.27
C VAL A 123 -5.64 -17.30 -6.75
N SER A 124 -6.50 -17.89 -7.59
CA SER A 124 -6.35 -17.80 -9.05
C SER A 124 -6.75 -16.41 -9.55
N ILE A 125 -5.91 -15.79 -10.36
CA ILE A 125 -6.20 -14.50 -10.98
C ILE A 125 -7.23 -14.68 -12.12
N PRO A 126 -8.32 -13.92 -12.12
CA PRO A 126 -9.35 -14.01 -13.15
C PRO A 126 -8.84 -13.51 -14.49
N ARG A 127 -9.48 -13.97 -15.58
CA ARG A 127 -8.99 -13.70 -16.94
C ARG A 127 -8.94 -12.23 -17.34
N TRP A 128 -9.80 -11.41 -16.75
CA TRP A 128 -9.94 -9.99 -17.04
C TRP A 128 -8.95 -9.12 -16.25
N SER A 129 -8.26 -9.67 -15.24
CA SER A 129 -7.36 -8.88 -14.40
C SER A 129 -6.06 -8.53 -15.13
N GLU A 130 -5.65 -7.26 -15.05
CA GLU A 130 -4.37 -6.77 -15.57
C GLU A 130 -3.15 -7.51 -15.00
N LEU A 131 -3.28 -8.15 -13.83
CA LEU A 131 -2.22 -8.98 -13.26
C LEU A 131 -1.90 -10.17 -14.16
N ARG A 132 -2.90 -10.66 -14.90
CA ARG A 132 -2.75 -11.77 -15.83
C ARG A 132 -1.96 -11.38 -17.08
N ASP A 133 -2.08 -10.13 -17.52
CA ASP A 133 -1.27 -9.58 -18.62
C ASP A 133 0.21 -9.53 -18.25
N ARG A 134 0.52 -9.49 -16.94
CA ARG A 134 1.87 -9.61 -16.40
C ARG A 134 2.33 -11.06 -16.21
N GLY A 135 1.56 -12.03 -16.70
CA GLY A 135 1.85 -13.46 -16.57
C GLY A 135 1.51 -14.08 -15.21
N ILE A 136 0.92 -13.31 -14.29
CA ILE A 136 0.58 -13.78 -12.94
C ILE A 136 -0.73 -14.57 -12.99
N LYS A 137 -0.65 -15.87 -12.70
CA LYS A 137 -1.81 -16.78 -12.71
C LYS A 137 -2.38 -17.03 -11.32
N PHE A 138 -1.52 -16.95 -10.31
CA PHE A 138 -1.86 -17.19 -8.91
C PHE A 138 -1.19 -16.12 -8.07
N ILE A 139 -1.84 -15.74 -6.98
CA ILE A 139 -1.26 -14.89 -5.94
C ILE A 139 -1.38 -15.58 -4.59
N ASN A 140 -0.42 -15.34 -3.73
CA ASN A 140 -0.57 -15.55 -2.30
C ASN A 140 -1.30 -14.34 -1.74
N ARG A 141 -2.36 -14.58 -0.97
CA ARG A 141 -3.17 -13.55 -0.32
C ARG A 141 -2.96 -13.61 1.19
N TYR A 142 -2.79 -12.45 1.78
CA TYR A 142 -2.57 -12.28 3.22
C TYR A 142 -3.55 -11.25 3.77
N VAL A 143 -3.99 -11.47 5.00
CA VAL A 143 -4.78 -10.52 5.79
C VAL A 143 -3.90 -9.99 6.90
N TRP A 144 -3.74 -8.68 6.95
CA TRP A 144 -3.02 -8.00 8.01
C TRP A 144 -4.02 -7.31 8.93
N ASP A 145 -4.16 -7.84 10.14
CA ASP A 145 -4.90 -7.19 11.22
C ASP A 145 -4.12 -5.95 11.66
N ILE A 146 -4.76 -4.78 11.52
CA ILE A 146 -4.19 -3.49 11.91
C ILE A 146 -4.94 -2.87 13.08
N SER A 147 -5.87 -3.58 13.71
CA SER A 147 -6.72 -3.05 14.78
C SER A 147 -5.94 -2.46 15.96
N ASP A 148 -4.75 -3.01 16.25
CA ASP A 148 -3.81 -2.54 17.27
C ASP A 148 -3.10 -1.21 16.92
N PHE A 149 -3.19 -0.75 15.67
CA PHE A 149 -2.68 0.57 15.29
C PHE A 149 -3.70 1.64 15.66
N GLU A 150 -3.21 2.71 16.31
CA GLU A 150 -4.02 3.88 16.59
C GLU A 150 -4.42 4.60 15.28
N PRO A 151 -5.69 5.01 15.13
CA PRO A 151 -6.10 5.89 14.05
C PRO A 151 -5.30 7.20 14.04
N GLY A 152 -4.71 7.51 12.89
CA GLY A 152 -4.03 8.78 12.71
C GLY A 152 -5.03 9.96 12.74
N VAL A 153 -4.64 11.06 13.37
CA VAL A 153 -5.43 12.30 13.37
C VAL A 153 -4.94 13.19 12.23
N TYR A 154 -5.77 13.36 11.21
CA TYR A 154 -5.45 14.13 10.03
C TYR A 154 -6.52 15.18 9.74
N GLY A 155 -6.14 16.31 9.15
CA GLY A 155 -7.10 17.27 8.61
C GLY A 155 -7.73 16.76 7.30
N GLU A 156 -8.90 17.26 6.92
CA GLU A 156 -9.46 16.99 5.60
C GLU A 156 -8.67 17.75 4.52
N THR A 157 -8.45 17.14 3.35
CA THR A 157 -7.94 17.91 2.20
C THR A 157 -9.05 18.82 1.68
N GLY A 158 -8.87 20.14 1.73
CA GLY A 158 -9.63 21.04 0.87
C GLY A 158 -9.46 20.61 -0.59
N LYS A 159 -10.57 20.57 -1.35
CA LYS A 159 -10.70 20.05 -2.73
C LYS A 159 -9.37 20.01 -3.51
N ALA A 160 -8.94 18.79 -3.86
CA ALA A 160 -7.74 18.52 -4.63
C ALA A 160 -7.67 19.38 -5.91
N GLY A 161 -6.73 20.33 -5.94
CA GLY A 161 -6.38 21.11 -7.10
C GLY A 161 -4.88 21.00 -7.34
N GLY A 162 -4.50 20.40 -8.46
CA GLY A 162 -3.20 20.59 -9.08
C GLY A 162 -2.16 19.49 -8.81
N THR A 163 -1.93 18.67 -9.82
CA THR A 163 -0.70 17.90 -10.00
C THR A 163 0.51 18.84 -9.87
N VAL A 164 1.36 18.64 -8.86
CA VAL A 164 2.71 19.23 -8.86
C VAL A 164 3.62 18.27 -9.62
N ARG A 165 3.71 18.44 -10.94
CA ARG A 165 4.86 17.93 -11.69
C ARG A 165 5.99 18.96 -11.55
N ARG A 166 7.15 18.54 -11.04
CA ARG A 166 8.42 19.20 -11.35
C ARG A 166 9.10 18.44 -12.48
#